data_AF-V5KVV6-F1
#
_entry.id   AF-V5KVV6-F1
#
_cell.length_a   1.000
_cell.length_b   1.000
_cell.length_c   1.000
_cell.angle_alpha   90.00
_cell.angle_beta   90.00
_cell.angle_gamma   90.00
#
_symmetry.space_group_name_H-M   'P 1'
#
loop_
_entity.id
_entity.type
_entity.pdbx_description
1 polymer ?
#
loop_
_entity_poly.entity_id
_entity_poly.type
_entity_poly.pdbx_seq_one_letter_code
_entity_poly.pdbx_strand_id
1 'polypeptide(L)'
;MGGPSVSSTPEAYPEFDYLHIGEIGCATDRLIAILDASVERPAAQVALVTQERLPLPDFPLPAYNLIPLDRYFIGSVQFSSGCPFTCEFCDIPALYGRVPRMKTPEQVTDELDAML
;
A
#
# COMPACT_ATOMS: atom_id res chain seq x y z
N MET A 1 -10.08 -1.43 5.99
CA MET A 1 -10.06 -0.61 4.76
C MET A 1 -8.74 0.13 4.69
N GLY A 2 -8.21 0.40 3.50
CA GLY A 2 -6.96 1.16 3.33
C GLY A 2 -6.85 1.83 1.97
N GLY A 3 -5.65 2.25 1.59
CA GLY A 3 -5.37 2.94 0.33
C GLY A 3 -5.33 4.47 0.48
N PRO A 4 -5.14 5.21 -0.64
CA PRO A 4 -4.90 6.66 -0.62
C PRO A 4 -6.06 7.44 -0.01
N SER A 5 -7.30 7.03 -0.29
CA SER A 5 -8.47 7.75 0.24
C SER A 5 -8.57 7.64 1.77
N VAL A 6 -8.41 6.43 2.34
CA VAL A 6 -8.38 6.24 3.80
C VAL A 6 -7.18 6.94 4.42
N SER A 7 -6.04 6.96 3.73
CA SER A 7 -4.82 7.60 4.23
C SER A 7 -4.95 9.12 4.28
N SER A 8 -5.69 9.72 3.36
CA SER A 8 -5.95 11.17 3.32
C SER A 8 -7.08 11.60 4.27
N THR A 9 -8.11 10.77 4.45
CA THR A 9 -9.34 11.15 5.16
C THR A 9 -9.92 9.96 5.92
N PRO A 10 -9.23 9.46 6.97
CA PRO A 10 -9.65 8.26 7.70
C PRO A 10 -11.01 8.43 8.40
N GLU A 11 -11.35 9.65 8.83
CA GLU A 11 -12.62 9.98 9.48
C GLU A 11 -13.84 9.80 8.57
N ALA A 12 -13.65 9.74 7.25
CA ALA A 12 -14.72 9.48 6.29
C ALA A 12 -15.17 8.00 6.30
N TYR A 13 -14.49 7.13 7.05
CA TYR A 13 -14.70 5.68 7.08
C TYR A 13 -15.05 5.16 8.49
N PRO A 14 -16.05 5.72 9.20
CA PRO A 14 -16.38 5.34 10.58
C PRO A 14 -16.96 3.93 10.71
N GLU A 15 -17.45 3.33 9.62
CA GLU A 15 -18.13 2.03 9.62
C GLU A 15 -17.17 0.82 9.61
N PHE A 16 -15.88 1.04 9.36
CA PHE A 16 -14.89 -0.02 9.25
C PHE A 16 -14.18 -0.28 10.58
N ASP A 17 -13.97 -1.55 10.92
CA ASP A 17 -13.32 -1.91 12.18
C ASP A 17 -11.81 -1.64 12.19
N TYR A 18 -11.17 -1.77 11.04
CA TYR A 18 -9.74 -1.54 10.87
C TYR A 18 -9.50 -0.55 9.73
N LEU A 19 -8.75 0.50 10.02
CA LEU A 19 -8.23 1.43 9.01
C LEU A 19 -6.72 1.22 8.88
N HIS A 20 -6.24 1.01 7.66
CA HIS A 20 -4.82 0.95 7.32
C HIS A 20 -4.44 2.25 6.62
N ILE A 21 -3.51 2.99 7.22
CA ILE A 21 -3.11 4.34 6.82
C ILE A 21 -1.63 4.32 6.43
N GLY A 22 -1.35 4.73 5.20
CA GLY A 22 -0.01 4.71 4.61
C GLY A 22 0.24 3.48 3.74
N GLU A 23 1.49 3.34 3.30
CA GLU A 23 1.93 2.22 2.45
C GLU A 23 2.13 0.95 3.27
N ILE A 24 2.42 -0.17 2.59
CA ILE A 24 2.84 -1.42 3.24
C ILE A 24 4.06 -1.18 4.13
N GLY A 25 4.07 -1.80 5.31
CA GLY A 25 5.12 -1.66 6.30
C GLY A 25 4.64 -2.14 7.68
N CYS A 26 5.16 -1.55 8.75
CA CYS A 26 4.89 -1.98 10.13
C CYS A 26 3.39 -2.05 10.50
N ALA A 27 2.53 -1.23 9.88
CA ALA A 27 1.09 -1.28 10.10
C ALA A 27 0.45 -2.52 9.48
N THR A 28 0.98 -2.98 8.34
CA THR A 28 0.55 -4.23 7.70
C THR A 28 0.95 -5.43 8.56
N ASP A 29 2.19 -5.46 9.06
CA ASP A 29 2.65 -6.53 9.95
C ASP A 29 1.79 -6.61 11.22
N ARG A 30 1.47 -5.44 11.79
CA ARG A 30 0.59 -5.35 12.95
C ARG A 30 -0.84 -5.79 12.65
N LEU A 31 -1.37 -5.49 11.46
CA LEU A 31 -2.68 -5.98 11.03
C LEU A 31 -2.68 -7.52 10.98
N ILE A 32 -1.68 -8.11 10.34
CA ILE A 32 -1.55 -9.57 10.21
C ILE A 32 -1.45 -10.20 11.61
N ALA A 33 -0.60 -9.67 12.49
CA ALA A 33 -0.45 -10.17 13.85
C ALA A 33 -1.77 -10.11 14.67
N ILE A 34 -2.59 -9.08 14.47
CA ILE A 34 -3.92 -8.98 15.11
C ILE A 34 -4.82 -10.10 14.59
N LEU A 35 -4.90 -10.27 13.27
CA LEU A 35 -5.78 -11.25 12.63
C LEU A 35 -5.36 -12.70 12.91
N ASP A 36 -4.06 -12.97 13.02
CA ASP A 36 -3.52 -14.28 13.42
C ASP A 36 -3.88 -14.61 14.87
N ALA A 37 -3.93 -13.60 15.74
CA ALA A 37 -4.29 -13.78 17.15
C ALA A 37 -5.81 -13.98 17.34
N SER A 38 -6.63 -13.22 16.61
CA SER A 38 -8.08 -13.34 16.64
C SER A 38 -8.73 -12.62 15.46
N VAL A 39 -9.83 -13.18 14.97
CA VAL A 39 -10.71 -12.57 13.97
C VAL A 39 -11.98 -11.99 14.60
N GLU A 40 -12.07 -11.95 15.93
CA GLU A 40 -13.17 -11.26 16.62
C GLU A 40 -13.17 -9.77 16.31
N ARG A 41 -14.37 -9.22 16.16
CA ARG A 41 -14.55 -7.79 15.88
C ARG A 41 -14.04 -6.97 17.08
N PRO A 42 -13.18 -5.95 16.87
CA PRO A 42 -12.68 -5.14 17.97
C PRO A 42 -13.81 -4.29 18.56
N ALA A 43 -13.71 -3.98 19.86
CA ALA A 43 -14.72 -3.17 20.57
C ALA A 43 -14.79 -1.72 20.07
N ALA A 44 -13.76 -1.24 19.39
CA ALA A 44 -13.67 0.07 18.76
C ALA A 44 -12.84 -0.01 17.49
N GLN A 45 -13.00 0.97 16.61
CA GLN A 45 -12.20 1.08 15.38
C GLN A 45 -10.70 1.18 15.71
N VAL A 46 -9.89 0.43 14.97
CA VAL A 46 -8.43 0.38 15.11
C VAL A 46 -7.79 1.03 13.89
N ALA A 47 -7.12 2.16 14.12
CA ALA A 47 -6.29 2.82 13.11
C ALA A 47 -4.86 2.28 13.18
N LEU A 48 -4.39 1.71 12.08
CA LEU A 48 -3.05 1.17 11.90
C LEU A 48 -2.29 2.08 10.95
N VAL A 49 -1.34 2.85 11.50
CA VAL A 49 -0.59 3.87 10.75
C VAL A 49 0.84 3.39 10.49
N THR A 50 1.25 3.36 9.22
CA THR A 50 2.62 3.06 8.84
C THR A 50 3.53 4.20 9.26
N GLN A 51 4.46 3.92 10.17
CA GLN A 51 5.36 4.91 10.75
C GLN A 51 6.53 5.24 9.82
N GLU A 52 7.06 4.21 9.16
CA GLU A 52 8.23 4.31 8.30
C GLU A 52 7.91 3.83 6.90
N ARG A 53 8.37 4.61 5.93
CA ARG A 53 8.24 4.29 4.51
C ARG A 53 9.40 3.40 4.10
N LEU A 54 9.11 2.11 3.87
CA LEU A 54 10.13 1.14 3.49
C LEU A 54 10.71 1.43 2.10
N PRO A 55 11.99 1.13 1.85
CA PRO A 55 12.53 1.08 0.49
C PRO A 55 11.67 0.20 -0.41
N LEU A 56 11.38 0.64 -1.65
CA LEU A 56 10.67 -0.22 -2.61
C LEU A 56 11.37 -1.55 -2.92
N PRO A 57 12.72 -1.65 -2.87
CA PRO A 57 13.40 -2.93 -2.99
C PRO A 57 13.00 -3.99 -1.96
N ASP A 58 12.51 -3.58 -0.80
CA ASP A 58 12.10 -4.48 0.27
C ASP A 58 10.66 -4.99 0.09
N PHE A 59 9.95 -4.50 -0.93
CA PHE A 59 8.57 -4.93 -1.19
C PHE A 59 8.60 -6.30 -1.88
N PRO A 60 7.70 -7.22 -1.50
CA PRO A 60 7.60 -8.51 -2.17
C PRO A 60 7.12 -8.34 -3.61
N LEU A 61 7.44 -9.31 -4.45
CA LEU A 61 6.80 -9.46 -5.76
C LEU A 61 5.27 -9.52 -5.54
N PRO A 62 4.47 -8.67 -6.21
CA PRO A 62 3.02 -8.78 -6.16
C PRO A 62 2.58 -10.18 -6.59
N ALA A 63 1.57 -10.73 -5.90
CA ALA A 63 1.10 -12.09 -6.12
C ALA A 63 0.20 -12.19 -7.38
N TYR A 64 0.75 -11.83 -8.55
CA TYR A 64 0.06 -11.85 -9.85
C TYR A 64 -0.55 -13.22 -10.17
N ASN A 65 0.09 -14.30 -9.71
CA ASN A 65 -0.39 -15.67 -9.86
C ASN A 65 -1.70 -15.97 -9.12
N LEU A 66 -2.15 -15.10 -8.21
CA LEU A 66 -3.42 -15.27 -7.48
C LEU A 66 -4.62 -14.61 -8.17
N ILE A 67 -4.41 -13.86 -9.25
CA ILE A 67 -5.48 -13.16 -9.97
C ILE A 67 -5.56 -13.63 -11.43
N PRO A 68 -6.78 -13.68 -12.01
CA PRO A 68 -6.95 -14.00 -13.43
C PRO A 68 -6.61 -12.77 -14.29
N LEU A 69 -5.31 -12.55 -14.55
CA LEU A 69 -4.79 -11.36 -15.26
C LEU A 69 -5.46 -11.12 -16.62
N ASP A 70 -5.81 -12.19 -17.33
CA ASP A 70 -6.49 -12.16 -18.63
C ASP A 70 -7.89 -11.51 -18.60
N ARG A 71 -8.47 -11.33 -17.41
CA ARG A 71 -9.76 -10.65 -17.19
C ARG A 71 -9.63 -9.15 -16.93
N TYR A 72 -8.41 -8.61 -16.85
CA TYR A 72 -8.17 -7.19 -16.61
C TYR A 72 -7.81 -6.47 -17.92
N PHE A 73 -8.34 -5.26 -18.11
CA PHE A 73 -8.06 -4.46 -19.31
C PHE A 73 -6.61 -3.97 -19.38
N ILE A 74 -6.04 -3.60 -18.22
CA ILE A 74 -4.68 -3.07 -18.09
C ILE A 74 -4.04 -3.67 -16.84
N GLY A 75 -2.82 -4.18 -16.99
CA GLY A 75 -1.92 -4.49 -15.89
C GLY A 75 -1.06 -3.27 -15.52
N SER A 76 -0.72 -3.12 -14.25
CA SER A 76 0.06 -1.98 -13.76
C SER A 76 1.27 -2.45 -12.98
N VAL A 77 2.45 -1.89 -13.28
CA VAL A 77 3.68 -2.06 -12.50
C VAL A 77 4.04 -0.72 -11.86
N GLN A 78 4.20 -0.71 -10.54
CA GLN A 78 4.70 0.45 -9.81
C GLN A 78 6.22 0.39 -9.69
N PHE A 79 6.93 1.21 -10.45
CA PHE A 79 8.40 1.30 -10.38
C PHE A 79 8.90 2.30 -9.33
N SER A 80 8.08 3.30 -8.95
CA SER A 80 8.45 4.35 -8.01
C SER A 80 7.30 4.77 -7.08
N SER A 81 7.66 5.36 -5.94
CA SER A 81 6.73 5.91 -4.95
C SER A 81 7.30 7.19 -4.32
N GLY A 82 6.48 8.23 -4.20
CA GLY A 82 6.88 9.56 -3.74
C GLY A 82 7.22 10.54 -4.87
N CYS A 83 7.18 11.84 -4.58
CA CYS A 83 7.39 12.90 -5.57
C CYS A 83 8.05 14.15 -4.95
N PRO A 84 9.10 14.74 -5.56
CA PRO A 84 9.82 15.87 -4.97
C PRO A 84 9.14 17.22 -5.20
N PHE A 85 8.16 17.26 -6.10
CA PHE A 85 7.48 18.49 -6.50
C PHE A 85 6.45 18.93 -5.45
N THR A 86 6.15 20.24 -5.45
CA THR A 86 5.20 20.89 -4.53
C THR A 86 4.04 21.50 -5.30
N CYS A 87 3.42 20.69 -6.15
CA CYS A 87 2.22 21.09 -6.86
C CYS A 87 1.08 21.28 -5.86
N GLU A 88 0.42 22.45 -5.87
CA GLU A 88 -0.66 22.78 -4.93
C GLU A 88 -1.90 21.87 -5.04
N PHE A 89 -2.06 21.21 -6.18
CA PHE A 89 -3.18 20.33 -6.50
C PHE A 89 -2.90 18.85 -6.20
N CYS A 90 -1.68 18.50 -5.78
CA CYS A 90 -1.21 17.12 -5.73
C CYS A 90 -1.00 16.65 -4.29
N ASP A 91 -1.61 15.52 -3.94
CA ASP A 91 -1.52 14.89 -2.63
C ASP A 91 -0.39 13.84 -2.54
N ILE A 92 0.24 13.49 -3.68
CA ILE A 92 1.32 12.48 -3.74
C ILE A 92 2.45 12.75 -2.73
N PRO A 93 3.00 13.97 -2.58
CA PRO A 93 4.06 14.20 -1.61
C PRO A 93 3.62 14.02 -0.16
N ALA A 94 2.34 14.29 0.15
CA ALA A 94 1.78 14.11 1.49
C ALA A 94 1.55 12.62 1.80
N LEU A 95 0.97 11.89 0.84
CA LEU A 95 0.69 10.46 0.96
C LEU A 95 1.98 9.62 0.95
N TYR A 96 2.76 9.73 -0.12
CA TYR A 96 3.85 8.81 -0.44
C TYR A 96 5.25 9.36 -0.14
N GLY A 97 5.30 10.61 0.36
CA GLY A 97 6.55 11.28 0.74
C GLY A 97 7.19 12.06 -0.40
N ARG A 98 8.13 12.93 -0.01
CA ARG A 98 8.80 13.88 -0.92
C ARG A 98 10.05 13.33 -1.60
N VAL A 99 10.56 12.20 -1.12
CA VAL A 99 11.76 11.55 -1.64
C VAL A 99 11.30 10.35 -2.47
N PRO A 100 11.45 10.39 -3.81
CA PRO A 100 11.14 9.25 -4.65
C PRO A 100 12.00 8.05 -4.26
N ARG A 101 11.33 6.94 -3.98
CA ARG A 101 11.93 5.62 -3.86
C ARG A 101 11.64 4.86 -5.14
N MET A 102 12.61 4.06 -5.59
CA MET A 102 12.53 3.32 -6.85
C MET A 102 12.85 1.86 -6.61
N LYS A 103 12.18 0.98 -7.37
CA LYS A 103 12.57 -0.42 -7.52
C LYS A 103 13.85 -0.53 -8.36
N THR A 104 14.55 -1.65 -8.25
CA THR A 104 15.63 -1.96 -9.18
C THR A 104 15.06 -2.36 -10.55
N PRO A 105 15.83 -2.24 -11.65
CA PRO A 105 15.40 -2.73 -12.96
C PRO A 105 15.00 -4.21 -12.94
N GLU A 106 15.71 -5.04 -12.18
CA GLU A 106 15.47 -6.48 -12.07
C GLU A 106 14.10 -6.76 -11.44
N GLN A 107 13.72 -6.05 -10.38
CA GLN A 107 12.38 -6.19 -9.80
C GLN A 107 11.27 -5.84 -10.79
N VAL A 108 11.49 -4.82 -11.63
CA VAL A 108 10.51 -4.42 -12.66
C VAL A 108 10.38 -5.51 -13.72
N THR A 109 11.50 -6.10 -14.17
CA THR A 109 11.47 -7.21 -15.14
C THR A 109 10.86 -8.48 -14.56
N ASP A 110 11.17 -8.81 -13.30
CA ASP A 110 10.60 -9.97 -12.61
C ASP A 110 9.07 -9.85 -12.47
N GLU A 111 8.56 -8.64 -12.21
CA GLU A 111 7.11 -8.39 -12.22
C GLU A 111 6.49 -8.55 -13.59
N LEU A 112 7.13 -8.06 -14.65
CA LEU A 112 6.64 -8.23 -16.01
C LEU A 112 6.61 -9.71 -16.43
N ASP A 113 7.65 -10.47 -16.09
CA ASP A 113 7.72 -11.91 -16.35
C ASP A 113 6.64 -12.68 -15.58
N ALA A 114 6.31 -12.26 -14.35
CA ALA A 114 5.24 -12.86 -13.56
C ALA A 114 3.82 -12.55 -14.07
N MET A 115 3.68 -11.61 -15.02
CA MET A 115 2.40 -11.24 -15.63
C MET A 115 2.13 -11.94 -16.98
N LEU A 116 3.09 -12.72 -17.48
CA LEU A 116 2.98 -13.52 -18.72
C LEU A 116 2.38 -14.91 -18.44
#